data_AF-A0A428PJX4-F1
#
_entry.id   AF-A0A428PJX4-F1
#
_cell.length_a   1.000
_cell.length_b   1.000
_cell.length_c   1.000
_cell.angle_alpha   90.00
_cell.angle_beta   90.00
_cell.angle_gamma   90.00
#
_symmetry.space_group_name_H-M   'P 1'
#
loop_
_entity.id
_entity.type
_entity.pdbx_description
1 polymer ?
#
loop_
_entity_poly.entity_id
_entity_poly.type
_entity_poly.pdbx_seq_one_letter_code
_entity_poly.pdbx_strand_id
1 'polypeptide(L)'
;MASGYKFLTLLTRGQTTDNPEHAQITQYLRQRNEESALSRSRAPPPPIRRHNPPLLTKISPPDAPPEYAPTVRPLPKAAFIGERKVPKVANTSEGQVFLRIKKPQPRVLSRAVSRRSNLFQKDVWALLDIEEENMGSANEEDRWESLMNKQLAAEGFQDKVTRDGTLESYRWSELLSKSWVESQLDRRWSDWVARGKAVSELIEQEKALAKKEARISRPLPDNPRATKAARETLDKILGEARQKEAARQEEAQPKPFQDPFMAPLWVERVRELERRQMSRGEYRKDGKRPAEDFESKFPLDAFAALKAARK
;
A
#
# COMPACT_ATOMS: atom_id res chain seq x y z
N MET A 1 -61.89 20.12 -14.62
CA MET A 1 -61.29 18.83 -15.00
C MET A 1 -61.21 18.67 -16.52
N ALA A 2 -60.45 19.51 -17.24
CA ALA A 2 -60.49 19.55 -18.72
C ALA A 2 -59.12 19.42 -19.42
N SER A 3 -58.01 19.26 -18.68
CA SER A 3 -56.67 19.15 -19.24
C SER A 3 -56.32 17.73 -19.73
N GLY A 4 -56.83 16.68 -19.07
CA GLY A 4 -56.55 15.29 -19.43
C GLY A 4 -57.09 14.86 -20.80
N TYR A 5 -58.31 15.29 -21.14
CA TYR A 5 -58.91 14.99 -22.45
C TYR A 5 -58.20 15.70 -23.61
N LYS A 6 -57.67 16.90 -23.38
CA LYS A 6 -56.91 17.65 -24.40
C LYS A 6 -55.61 16.94 -24.81
N PHE A 7 -54.97 16.25 -23.88
CA PHE A 7 -53.76 15.48 -24.16
C PHE A 7 -54.08 14.22 -24.99
N LEU A 8 -55.17 13.52 -24.66
CA LEU A 8 -55.62 12.37 -25.45
C LEU A 8 -56.06 12.78 -26.86
N THR A 9 -56.73 13.93 -27.01
CA THR A 9 -57.05 14.47 -28.35
C THR A 9 -55.80 14.83 -29.14
N LEU A 10 -54.78 15.38 -28.48
CA LEU A 10 -53.51 15.72 -29.10
C LEU A 10 -52.77 14.46 -29.58
N LEU A 11 -52.73 13.42 -28.75
CA LEU A 11 -52.12 12.15 -29.12
C LEU A 11 -52.88 11.41 -30.21
N THR A 12 -54.22 11.42 -30.19
CA THR A 12 -55.04 10.74 -31.21
C THR A 12 -54.91 11.42 -32.57
N ARG A 13 -54.95 12.74 -32.63
CA ARG A 13 -54.73 13.50 -33.87
C ARG A 13 -53.28 13.43 -34.35
N GLY A 14 -52.32 13.36 -33.42
CA GLY A 14 -50.90 13.17 -33.70
C GLY A 14 -50.52 11.80 -34.26
N GLN A 15 -51.46 10.85 -34.40
CA GLN A 15 -51.19 9.54 -35.04
C GLN A 15 -50.97 9.65 -36.56
N THR A 16 -51.49 10.70 -37.19
CA THR A 16 -51.37 10.93 -38.63
C THR A 16 -50.24 11.92 -38.92
N THR A 17 -49.40 11.61 -39.90
CA THR A 17 -48.18 12.38 -40.21
C THR A 17 -48.47 13.79 -40.70
N ASP A 18 -49.65 13.99 -41.29
CA ASP A 18 -50.03 15.23 -41.98
C ASP A 18 -50.65 16.26 -41.03
N ASN A 19 -50.94 15.87 -39.79
CA ASN A 19 -51.51 16.77 -38.79
C ASN A 19 -50.44 17.64 -38.10
N PRO A 20 -50.73 18.92 -37.81
CA PRO A 20 -49.79 19.82 -37.14
C PRO A 20 -49.45 19.37 -35.71
N GLU A 21 -50.35 18.62 -35.07
CA GLU A 21 -50.17 18.07 -33.73
C GLU A 21 -49.08 16.98 -33.71
N HIS A 22 -48.91 16.23 -34.80
CA HIS A 22 -47.79 15.29 -34.98
C HIS A 22 -46.44 16.03 -35.09
N ALA A 23 -46.40 17.17 -35.81
CA ALA A 23 -45.20 18.01 -35.90
C ALA A 23 -44.80 18.58 -34.52
N GLN A 24 -45.76 18.99 -33.70
CA GLN A 24 -45.50 19.49 -32.34
C GLN A 24 -44.94 18.40 -31.41
N ILE A 25 -45.52 17.18 -31.44
CA ILE A 25 -45.01 16.05 -30.65
C ILE A 25 -43.59 15.70 -31.08
N THR A 26 -43.34 15.57 -32.38
CA THR A 26 -42.02 15.19 -32.90
C THR A 26 -40.96 16.25 -32.61
N GLN A 27 -41.30 17.54 -32.72
CA GLN A 27 -40.41 18.63 -32.33
C GLN A 27 -40.06 18.59 -30.84
N TYR A 28 -41.06 18.40 -29.97
CA TYR A 28 -40.83 18.27 -28.53
C TYR A 28 -39.93 17.07 -28.18
N LEU A 29 -40.15 15.92 -28.84
CA LEU A 29 -39.31 14.73 -28.65
C LEU A 29 -37.88 14.96 -29.15
N ARG A 30 -37.69 15.64 -30.27
CA ARG A 30 -36.36 16.03 -30.78
C ARG A 30 -35.64 16.93 -29.79
N GLN A 31 -36.29 18.00 -29.32
CA GLN A 31 -35.72 18.91 -28.32
C GLN A 31 -35.34 18.17 -27.03
N ARG A 32 -36.21 17.31 -26.52
CA ARG A 32 -35.92 16.52 -25.31
C ARG A 32 -34.76 15.55 -25.52
N ASN A 33 -34.64 14.96 -26.71
CA ASN A 33 -33.52 14.09 -27.06
C ASN A 33 -32.21 14.89 -27.12
N GLU A 34 -32.20 16.08 -27.72
CA GLU A 34 -31.05 16.99 -27.77
C GLU A 34 -30.62 17.41 -26.36
N GLU A 35 -31.55 17.84 -25.51
CA GLU A 35 -31.27 18.19 -24.11
C GLU A 35 -30.68 17.01 -23.33
N SER A 36 -31.22 15.80 -23.55
CA SER A 36 -30.70 14.59 -22.93
C SER A 36 -29.31 14.22 -23.45
N ALA A 37 -29.03 14.42 -24.74
CA ALA A 37 -27.73 14.19 -25.35
C ALA A 37 -26.69 15.18 -24.82
N LEU A 38 -27.04 16.46 -24.67
CA LEU A 38 -26.21 17.49 -24.04
C LEU A 38 -25.95 17.18 -22.56
N SER A 39 -26.94 16.69 -21.83
CA SER A 39 -26.76 16.28 -20.43
C SER A 39 -25.87 15.06 -20.28
N ARG A 40 -25.89 14.11 -21.24
CA ARG A 40 -25.02 12.92 -21.23
C ARG A 40 -23.61 13.23 -21.72
N SER A 41 -23.45 14.18 -22.64
CA SER A 41 -22.15 14.62 -23.13
C SER A 41 -21.40 15.46 -22.09
N ARG A 42 -22.12 16.14 -21.19
CA ARG A 42 -21.51 16.79 -20.02
C ARG A 42 -21.00 15.72 -19.06
N ALA A 43 -19.69 15.53 -19.05
CA ALA A 43 -19.04 14.72 -18.02
C ALA A 43 -19.47 15.23 -16.63
N PRO A 44 -19.93 14.35 -15.72
CA PRO A 44 -20.20 14.79 -14.36
C PRO A 44 -18.92 15.40 -13.80
N PRO A 45 -19.01 16.51 -13.03
CA PRO A 45 -17.83 17.06 -12.39
C PRO A 45 -17.15 15.94 -11.59
N PRO A 46 -15.81 15.84 -11.63
CA PRO A 46 -15.12 14.81 -10.89
C PRO A 46 -15.55 14.92 -9.43
N PRO A 47 -15.97 13.82 -8.79
CA PRO A 47 -16.37 13.87 -7.41
C PRO A 47 -15.18 14.39 -6.59
N ILE A 48 -15.37 15.50 -5.85
CA ILE A 48 -14.37 16.02 -4.94
C ILE A 48 -14.19 14.97 -3.84
N ARG A 49 -13.27 14.02 -4.06
CA ARG A 49 -12.93 13.00 -3.06
C ARG A 49 -12.11 13.70 -2.00
N ARG A 50 -12.78 14.07 -0.90
CA ARG A 50 -12.09 14.50 0.33
C ARG A 50 -11.33 13.30 0.87
N HIS A 51 -10.06 13.16 0.49
CA HIS A 51 -9.19 12.17 1.08
C HIS A 51 -8.96 12.56 2.54
N ASN A 52 -9.28 11.66 3.44
CA ASN A 52 -8.93 11.86 4.84
C ASN A 52 -7.43 11.61 4.99
N PRO A 53 -6.76 12.38 5.85
CA PRO A 53 -5.37 12.15 6.15
C PRO A 53 -5.18 10.70 6.65
N PRO A 54 -4.07 10.01 6.32
CA PRO A 54 -3.70 8.76 6.95
C PRO A 54 -3.79 8.85 8.49
N LEU A 55 -4.02 7.69 9.11
CA LEU A 55 -4.08 7.58 10.56
C LEU A 55 -2.70 7.84 11.19
N LEU A 56 -1.65 7.34 10.54
CA LEU A 56 -0.28 7.41 10.97
C LEU A 56 0.57 8.02 9.87
N THR A 57 1.43 8.95 10.26
CA THR A 57 2.46 9.56 9.43
C THR A 57 3.82 9.08 9.87
N LYS A 58 4.66 8.66 8.93
CA LYS A 58 6.07 8.33 9.21
C LYS A 58 6.79 9.61 9.63
N ILE A 59 7.44 9.63 10.79
CA ILE A 59 8.26 10.77 11.23
C ILE A 59 9.72 10.53 10.86
N SER A 60 10.17 9.27 10.92
CA SER A 60 11.57 8.97 10.71
C SER A 60 12.03 9.32 9.28
N PRO A 61 13.28 9.78 9.12
CA PRO A 61 13.84 10.04 7.81
C PRO A 61 13.92 8.75 6.98
N PRO A 62 14.07 8.84 5.64
CA PRO A 62 14.04 7.69 4.74
C PRO A 62 15.01 6.57 5.13
N ASP A 63 16.19 6.94 5.64
CA ASP A 63 17.31 6.03 5.91
C ASP A 63 17.40 5.56 7.38
N ALA A 64 16.40 5.91 8.21
CA ALA A 64 16.32 5.48 9.61
C ALA A 64 15.24 4.40 9.81
N PRO A 65 15.31 3.62 10.90
CA PRO A 65 14.26 2.70 11.29
C PRO A 65 12.88 3.39 11.24
N PRO A 66 11.84 2.72 10.74
CA PRO A 66 10.53 3.33 10.61
C PRO A 66 9.98 3.70 11.98
N GLU A 67 9.56 4.95 12.13
CA GLU A 67 8.87 5.44 13.31
C GLU A 67 7.64 6.22 12.86
N TYR A 68 6.51 5.97 13.51
CA TYR A 68 5.22 6.51 13.12
C TYR A 68 4.60 7.24 14.30
N ALA A 69 3.99 8.40 14.04
CA ALA A 69 3.08 9.03 14.99
C ALA A 69 1.68 9.15 14.40
N PRO A 70 0.66 9.21 15.28
CA PRO A 70 -0.67 9.63 14.90
C PRO A 70 -0.68 11.00 14.23
N THR A 71 -1.41 11.12 13.12
CA THR A 71 -1.48 12.36 12.37
C THR A 71 -2.43 13.37 13.01
N VAL A 72 -3.61 12.90 13.41
CA VAL A 72 -4.71 13.74 13.92
C VAL A 72 -5.18 13.32 15.30
N ARG A 73 -5.03 12.04 15.64
CA ARG A 73 -5.53 11.49 16.90
C ARG A 73 -4.50 11.67 18.02
N PRO A 74 -4.93 11.76 19.29
CA PRO A 74 -6.30 11.67 19.79
C PRO A 74 -7.12 12.94 19.52
N LEU A 75 -8.39 12.77 19.13
CA LEU A 75 -9.30 13.89 18.88
C LEU A 75 -9.84 14.49 20.20
N PRO A 76 -10.18 15.78 20.27
CA PRO A 76 -10.79 16.40 21.46
C PRO A 76 -12.24 15.95 21.65
N LYS A 77 -12.77 16.03 22.88
CA LYS A 77 -14.17 15.66 23.21
C LYS A 77 -15.20 16.40 22.34
N ALA A 78 -14.92 17.66 21.98
CA ALA A 78 -15.79 18.50 21.16
C ALA A 78 -16.09 17.90 19.77
N ALA A 79 -15.19 17.05 19.25
CA ALA A 79 -15.36 16.38 17.95
C ALA A 79 -16.27 15.14 18.03
N PHE A 80 -16.76 14.76 19.21
CA PHE A 80 -17.56 13.56 19.44
C PHE A 80 -18.94 13.88 19.99
N ILE A 81 -19.90 13.02 19.62
CA ILE A 81 -21.25 13.00 20.18
C ILE A 81 -21.36 11.73 21.04
N GLY A 82 -21.64 11.89 22.33
CA GLY A 82 -21.75 10.79 23.28
C GLY A 82 -20.39 10.27 23.78
N GLU A 83 -20.31 8.96 24.00
CA GLU A 83 -19.09 8.31 24.50
C GLU A 83 -18.02 8.16 23.42
N ARG A 84 -16.76 8.40 23.79
CA ARG A 84 -15.59 8.08 22.99
C ARG A 84 -15.48 6.57 22.80
N LYS A 85 -15.80 6.10 21.59
CA LYS A 85 -15.62 4.70 21.21
C LYS A 85 -14.15 4.44 20.86
N VAL A 86 -13.47 3.71 21.74
CA VAL A 86 -12.08 3.29 21.52
C VAL A 86 -12.05 2.07 20.57
N PRO A 87 -11.36 2.15 19.42
CA PRO A 87 -11.17 1.00 18.54
C PRO A 87 -10.37 -0.11 19.21
N LYS A 88 -10.53 -1.36 18.73
CA LYS A 88 -9.70 -2.48 19.18
C LYS A 88 -8.54 -2.69 18.20
N VAL A 89 -7.33 -2.91 18.72
CA VAL A 89 -6.21 -3.44 17.93
C VAL A 89 -6.57 -4.86 17.50
N ALA A 90 -6.35 -5.18 16.23
CA ALA A 90 -6.44 -6.53 15.71
C ALA A 90 -5.26 -6.79 14.79
N ASN A 91 -4.78 -8.03 14.79
CA ASN A 91 -3.69 -8.47 13.94
C ASN A 91 -4.21 -9.52 12.96
N THR A 92 -3.64 -9.52 11.76
CA THR A 92 -3.83 -10.59 10.78
C THR A 92 -2.90 -11.76 11.14
N SER A 93 -3.16 -12.96 10.62
CA SER A 93 -2.28 -14.14 10.80
C SER A 93 -0.82 -13.88 10.41
N GLU A 94 -0.60 -13.01 9.42
CA GLU A 94 0.72 -12.62 8.93
C GLU A 94 1.41 -11.51 9.76
N GLY A 95 0.77 -11.05 10.84
CA GLY A 95 1.34 -10.00 11.71
C GLY A 95 0.96 -8.56 11.32
N GLN A 96 0.21 -8.34 10.24
CA GLN A 96 -0.26 -6.99 9.90
C GLN A 96 -1.23 -6.45 10.95
N VAL A 97 -0.87 -5.33 11.59
CA VAL A 97 -1.69 -4.63 12.60
C VAL A 97 -2.69 -3.67 11.94
N PHE A 98 -3.94 -3.70 12.41
CA PHE A 98 -4.98 -2.76 12.00
C PHE A 98 -5.97 -2.44 13.12
N LEU A 99 -6.71 -1.32 12.95
CA LEU A 99 -7.74 -0.91 13.88
C LEU A 99 -9.12 -1.43 13.47
N ARG A 100 -9.80 -2.11 14.40
CA ARG A 100 -11.18 -2.56 14.23
C ARG A 100 -12.14 -1.65 14.99
N ILE A 101 -12.93 -0.88 14.24
CA ILE A 101 -13.89 0.09 14.80
C ILE A 101 -15.22 -0.59 15.14
N LYS A 102 -15.72 -1.51 14.30
CA LYS A 102 -17.01 -2.20 14.50
C LYS A 102 -16.99 -3.66 14.06
N LYS A 103 -18.01 -4.42 14.48
CA LYS A 103 -18.33 -5.78 13.99
C LYS A 103 -19.70 -5.73 13.28
N PRO A 104 -19.87 -6.36 12.09
CA PRO A 104 -18.84 -6.93 11.22
C PRO A 104 -17.85 -5.87 10.70
N GLN A 105 -16.66 -6.30 10.27
CA GLN A 105 -15.65 -5.37 9.74
C GLN A 105 -16.16 -4.74 8.43
N PRO A 106 -15.93 -3.42 8.20
CA PRO A 106 -16.29 -2.81 6.92
C PRO A 106 -15.60 -3.49 5.75
N ARG A 107 -16.33 -3.77 4.66
CA ARG A 107 -15.80 -4.43 3.45
C ARG A 107 -14.58 -3.70 2.88
N VAL A 108 -14.57 -2.36 2.90
CA VAL A 108 -13.45 -1.55 2.40
C VAL A 108 -12.18 -1.82 3.20
N LEU A 109 -12.28 -1.86 4.53
CA LEU A 109 -11.13 -2.15 5.39
C LEU A 109 -10.65 -3.59 5.22
N SER A 110 -11.58 -4.56 5.17
CA SER A 110 -11.25 -5.96 4.92
C SER A 110 -10.52 -6.13 3.58
N ARG A 111 -11.02 -5.54 2.49
CA ARG A 111 -10.34 -5.56 1.18
C ARG A 111 -8.94 -4.94 1.23
N ALA A 112 -8.77 -3.82 1.94
CA ALA A 112 -7.47 -3.17 2.05
C ALA A 112 -6.45 -4.00 2.84
N VAL A 113 -6.89 -4.67 3.92
CA VAL A 113 -6.06 -5.63 4.67
C VAL A 113 -5.71 -6.82 3.78
N SER A 114 -6.70 -7.48 3.18
CA SER A 114 -6.46 -8.63 2.29
C SER A 114 -5.53 -8.29 1.12
N ARG A 115 -5.65 -7.10 0.52
CA ARG A 115 -4.73 -6.70 -0.57
C ARG A 115 -3.28 -6.61 -0.09
N ARG A 116 -3.05 -6.10 1.11
CA ARG A 116 -1.70 -6.00 1.69
C ARG A 116 -1.15 -7.37 2.06
N SER A 117 -1.99 -8.23 2.63
CA SER A 117 -1.66 -9.63 2.89
C SER A 117 -1.26 -10.38 1.63
N ASN A 118 -2.06 -10.26 0.57
CA ASN A 118 -1.77 -10.90 -0.71
C ASN A 118 -0.46 -10.41 -1.33
N LEU A 119 -0.11 -9.13 -1.15
CA LEU A 119 1.19 -8.63 -1.61
C LEU A 119 2.32 -9.29 -0.83
N PHE A 120 2.26 -9.28 0.50
CA PHE A 120 3.26 -9.92 1.35
C PHE A 120 3.43 -11.42 1.02
N GLN A 121 2.32 -12.15 0.88
CA GLN A 121 2.36 -13.56 0.47
C GLN A 121 3.05 -13.74 -0.88
N LYS A 122 2.76 -12.90 -1.88
CA LYS A 122 3.42 -12.98 -3.19
C LYS A 122 4.93 -12.82 -3.09
N ASP A 123 5.41 -11.91 -2.23
CA ASP A 123 6.85 -11.75 -2.04
C ASP A 123 7.45 -12.97 -1.32
N VAL A 124 6.74 -13.57 -0.35
CA VAL A 124 7.17 -14.82 0.31
C VAL A 124 7.24 -15.97 -0.68
N TRP A 125 6.22 -16.15 -1.54
CA TRP A 125 6.24 -17.18 -2.58
C TRP A 125 7.38 -16.95 -3.59
N ALA A 126 7.59 -15.71 -4.03
CA ALA A 126 8.71 -15.39 -4.91
C ALA A 126 10.08 -15.73 -4.28
N LEU A 127 10.23 -15.53 -2.97
CA LEU A 127 11.45 -15.93 -2.27
C LEU A 127 11.64 -17.46 -2.26
N LEU A 128 10.56 -18.20 -2.00
CA LEU A 128 10.58 -19.66 -2.00
C LEU A 128 10.89 -20.21 -3.39
N ASP A 129 10.25 -19.69 -4.43
CA ASP A 129 10.49 -20.09 -5.83
C ASP A 129 11.97 -19.89 -6.22
N ILE A 130 12.56 -18.76 -5.81
CA ILE A 130 13.99 -18.50 -6.05
C ILE A 130 14.86 -19.53 -5.31
N GLU A 131 14.59 -19.80 -4.04
CA GLU A 131 15.39 -20.71 -3.23
C GLU A 131 15.28 -22.19 -3.66
N GLU A 132 14.08 -22.64 -4.01
CA GLU A 132 13.78 -24.05 -4.29
C GLU A 132 14.01 -24.42 -5.76
N GLU A 133 13.60 -23.58 -6.70
CA GLU A 133 13.63 -23.89 -8.14
C GLU A 133 14.75 -23.13 -8.85
N ASN A 134 14.72 -21.80 -8.84
CA ASN A 134 15.57 -21.01 -9.75
C ASN A 134 17.06 -21.09 -9.42
N MET A 135 17.42 -21.08 -8.13
CA MET A 135 18.84 -21.16 -7.73
C MET A 135 19.51 -22.45 -8.22
N GLY A 136 18.77 -23.56 -8.28
CA GLY A 136 19.26 -24.83 -8.82
C GLY A 136 19.55 -24.71 -10.30
N SER A 137 18.54 -24.32 -11.09
CA SER A 137 18.66 -24.13 -12.54
C SER A 137 19.73 -23.11 -12.91
N ALA A 138 19.86 -22.03 -12.14
CA ALA A 138 20.86 -21.00 -12.40
C ALA A 138 22.30 -21.50 -12.23
N ASN A 139 22.54 -22.42 -11.31
CA ASN A 139 23.84 -23.06 -11.18
C ASN A 139 24.15 -23.99 -12.36
N GLU A 140 23.15 -24.68 -12.89
CA GLU A 140 23.31 -25.58 -14.04
C GLU A 140 23.56 -24.81 -15.32
N GLU A 141 22.84 -23.69 -15.52
CA GLU A 141 23.03 -22.80 -16.67
C GLU A 141 24.44 -22.18 -16.65
N ASP A 142 24.88 -21.63 -15.51
CA ASP A 142 26.24 -21.07 -15.38
C ASP A 142 27.32 -22.12 -15.67
N ARG A 143 27.09 -23.38 -15.27
CA ARG A 143 27.99 -24.50 -15.58
C ARG A 143 27.97 -24.84 -17.07
N TRP A 144 26.79 -24.88 -17.68
CA TRP A 144 26.63 -25.13 -19.11
C TRP A 144 27.33 -24.06 -19.93
N GLU A 145 27.13 -22.77 -19.63
CA GLU A 145 27.84 -21.67 -20.25
C GLU A 145 29.37 -21.81 -20.11
N SER A 146 29.85 -22.20 -18.93
CA SER A 146 31.29 -22.44 -18.71
C SER A 146 31.84 -23.54 -19.61
N LEU A 147 31.08 -24.62 -19.83
CA LEU A 147 31.46 -25.71 -20.73
C LEU A 147 31.44 -25.25 -22.20
N MET A 148 30.41 -24.51 -22.60
CA MET A 148 30.30 -23.93 -23.95
C MET A 148 31.45 -22.98 -24.25
N ASN A 149 31.80 -22.10 -23.30
CA ASN A 149 32.93 -21.18 -23.44
C ASN A 149 34.26 -21.93 -23.59
N LYS A 150 34.45 -23.06 -22.88
CA LYS A 150 35.64 -23.90 -23.03
C LYS A 150 35.70 -24.57 -24.40
N GLN A 151 34.57 -25.05 -24.91
CA GLN A 151 34.50 -25.67 -26.24
C GLN A 151 34.78 -24.65 -27.34
N LEU A 152 34.15 -23.47 -27.30
CA LEU A 152 34.39 -22.39 -28.26
C LEU A 152 35.86 -21.95 -28.27
N ALA A 153 36.48 -21.86 -27.10
CA ALA A 153 37.91 -21.56 -26.99
C ALA A 153 38.80 -22.65 -27.62
N ALA A 154 38.42 -23.92 -27.49
CA ALA A 154 39.14 -25.04 -28.11
C ALA A 154 39.00 -25.06 -29.64
N GLU A 155 37.85 -24.62 -30.16
CA GLU A 155 37.57 -24.50 -31.60
C GLU A 155 38.19 -23.24 -32.24
N GLY A 156 38.90 -22.42 -31.46
CA GLY A 156 39.62 -21.24 -31.97
C GLY A 156 38.75 -19.99 -32.09
N PHE A 157 37.51 -20.01 -31.61
CA PHE A 157 36.68 -18.81 -31.51
C PHE A 157 37.18 -17.96 -30.33
N GLN A 158 37.85 -16.85 -30.64
CA GLN A 158 38.37 -15.89 -29.66
C GLN A 158 37.41 -14.74 -29.35
N ASP A 159 36.16 -14.83 -29.80
CA ASP A 159 35.11 -13.87 -29.43
C ASP A 159 34.70 -14.13 -27.97
N LYS A 160 35.64 -13.85 -27.05
CA LYS A 160 35.35 -13.65 -25.66
C LYS A 160 34.45 -12.43 -25.65
N VAL A 161 33.15 -12.65 -25.53
CA VAL A 161 32.25 -11.63 -25.00
C VAL A 161 32.95 -11.11 -23.75
N THR A 162 33.48 -9.89 -23.82
CA THR A 162 34.23 -9.28 -22.73
C THR A 162 33.24 -9.12 -21.60
N ARG A 163 33.30 -10.07 -20.67
CA ARG A 163 32.41 -10.14 -19.52
C ARG A 163 32.80 -9.04 -18.54
N ASP A 164 32.05 -7.95 -18.54
CA ASP A 164 32.28 -6.79 -17.67
C ASP A 164 31.63 -7.06 -16.29
N GLY A 165 32.26 -7.94 -15.51
CA GLY A 165 32.10 -8.01 -14.05
C GLY A 165 31.10 -9.03 -13.49
N THR A 166 30.88 -8.92 -12.17
CA THR A 166 30.14 -9.87 -11.33
C THR A 166 28.64 -9.95 -11.62
N LEU A 167 28.09 -9.09 -12.49
CA LEU A 167 26.65 -8.97 -12.75
C LEU A 167 26.10 -9.96 -13.79
N GLU A 168 26.95 -10.81 -14.38
CA GLU A 168 26.61 -11.51 -15.62
C GLU A 168 26.23 -12.98 -15.48
N SER A 169 26.46 -13.61 -14.32
CA SER A 169 26.05 -15.00 -14.15
C SER A 169 24.56 -15.09 -13.82
N TYR A 170 23.88 -16.11 -14.34
CA TYR A 170 22.46 -16.29 -14.06
C TYR A 170 22.25 -16.51 -12.55
N ARG A 171 23.15 -17.25 -11.90
CA ARG A 171 23.16 -17.40 -10.43
C ARG A 171 23.26 -16.05 -9.71
N TRP A 172 24.08 -15.13 -10.20
CA TRP A 172 24.21 -13.81 -9.59
C TRP A 172 22.90 -13.01 -9.69
N SER A 173 22.22 -13.10 -10.83
CA SER A 173 20.91 -12.45 -11.01
C SER A 173 19.84 -13.01 -10.07
N GLU A 174 19.85 -14.32 -9.80
CA GLU A 174 18.96 -14.96 -8.83
C GLU A 174 19.32 -14.56 -7.39
N LEU A 175 20.61 -14.50 -7.03
CA LEU A 175 21.06 -14.00 -5.72
C LEU A 175 20.68 -12.53 -5.52
N LEU A 176 20.79 -11.72 -6.56
CA LEU A 176 20.34 -10.33 -6.57
C LEU A 176 18.83 -10.26 -6.32
N SER A 177 18.04 -11.04 -7.06
CA SER A 177 16.58 -11.12 -6.93
C SER A 177 16.17 -11.57 -5.51
N LYS A 178 16.84 -12.59 -4.97
CA LYS A 178 16.66 -13.05 -3.60
C LYS A 178 16.89 -11.92 -2.60
N SER A 179 18.05 -11.27 -2.69
CA SER A 179 18.44 -10.18 -1.78
C SER A 179 17.43 -9.02 -1.80
N TRP A 180 16.85 -8.75 -2.98
CA TRP A 180 15.84 -7.72 -3.17
C TRP A 180 14.55 -8.08 -2.47
N VAL A 181 14.04 -9.29 -2.70
CA VAL A 181 12.80 -9.76 -2.08
C VAL A 181 12.94 -9.80 -0.56
N GLU A 182 14.07 -10.31 -0.04
CA GLU A 182 14.39 -10.29 1.39
C GLU A 182 14.35 -8.86 1.97
N SER A 183 15.02 -7.90 1.33
CA SER A 183 15.02 -6.50 1.74
C SER A 183 13.62 -5.87 1.72
N GLN A 184 12.78 -6.23 0.74
CA GLN A 184 11.39 -5.77 0.69
C GLN A 184 10.57 -6.34 1.85
N LEU A 185 10.74 -7.63 2.16
CA LEU A 185 10.10 -8.28 3.31
C LEU A 185 10.54 -7.63 4.62
N ASP A 186 11.84 -7.41 4.81
CA ASP A 186 12.42 -6.75 6.00
C ASP A 186 11.85 -5.34 6.20
N ARG A 187 11.78 -4.55 5.12
CA ARG A 187 11.22 -3.19 5.14
C ARG A 187 9.74 -3.22 5.54
N ARG A 188 8.95 -4.10 4.92
CA ARG A 188 7.51 -4.24 5.24
C ARG A 188 7.31 -4.70 6.67
N TRP A 189 8.09 -5.66 7.14
CA TRP A 189 8.04 -6.16 8.50
C TRP A 189 8.37 -5.08 9.52
N SER A 190 9.47 -4.36 9.32
CA SER A 190 9.88 -3.23 10.16
C SER A 190 8.78 -2.15 10.21
N ASP A 191 8.17 -1.83 9.07
CA ASP A 191 7.04 -0.90 9.00
C ASP A 191 5.83 -1.40 9.78
N TRP A 192 5.50 -2.69 9.72
CA TRP A 192 4.38 -3.26 10.46
C TRP A 192 4.59 -3.24 11.96
N VAL A 193 5.81 -3.58 12.42
CA VAL A 193 6.18 -3.52 13.83
C VAL A 193 6.09 -2.07 14.33
N ALA A 194 6.65 -1.12 13.61
CA ALA A 194 6.62 0.30 13.98
C ALA A 194 5.20 0.86 14.00
N ARG A 195 4.37 0.54 13.00
CA ARG A 195 2.95 0.91 13.00
C ARG A 195 2.20 0.25 14.16
N GLY A 196 2.53 -1.00 14.49
CA GLY A 196 1.96 -1.72 15.62
C GLY A 196 2.17 -0.97 16.94
N LYS A 197 3.42 -0.57 17.22
CA LYS A 197 3.79 0.24 18.39
C LYS A 197 3.02 1.56 18.45
N ALA A 198 3.02 2.32 17.35
CA ALA A 198 2.30 3.60 17.28
C ALA A 198 0.78 3.43 17.48
N VAL A 199 0.19 2.36 16.94
CA VAL A 199 -1.23 2.06 17.12
C VAL A 199 -1.56 1.69 18.57
N SER A 200 -0.71 0.89 19.24
CA SER A 200 -0.94 0.54 20.64
C SER A 200 -0.87 1.75 21.55
N GLU A 201 0.16 2.59 21.39
CA GLU A 201 0.32 3.84 22.15
C GLU A 201 -0.88 4.77 21.95
N LEU A 202 -1.33 4.92 20.70
CA LEU A 202 -2.51 5.73 20.39
C LEU A 202 -3.77 5.20 21.11
N ILE A 203 -3.96 3.88 21.14
CA ILE A 203 -5.13 3.31 21.82
C ILE A 203 -5.05 3.48 23.33
N GLU A 204 -3.87 3.40 23.92
CA GLU A 204 -3.68 3.67 25.35
C GLU A 204 -4.03 5.11 25.70
N GLN A 205 -3.60 6.07 24.88
CA GLN A 205 -3.98 7.48 25.02
C GLN A 205 -5.50 7.66 24.90
N GLU A 206 -6.13 7.06 23.89
CA GLU A 206 -7.59 7.12 23.68
C GLU A 206 -8.36 6.47 24.85
N LYS A 207 -7.87 5.35 25.41
CA LYS A 207 -8.45 4.72 26.62
C LYS A 207 -8.33 5.62 27.84
N ALA A 208 -7.18 6.26 28.03
CA ALA A 208 -6.95 7.18 29.15
C ALA A 208 -7.90 8.39 29.07
N LEU A 209 -8.07 8.97 27.87
CA LEU A 209 -9.02 10.05 27.63
C LEU A 209 -10.47 9.60 27.82
N ALA A 210 -10.84 8.42 27.32
CA ALA A 210 -12.18 7.88 27.53
C ALA A 210 -12.53 7.73 29.01
N LYS A 211 -11.58 7.26 29.84
CA LYS A 211 -11.75 7.17 31.31
C LYS A 211 -11.93 8.54 31.97
N LYS A 212 -11.15 9.55 31.54
CA LYS A 212 -11.28 10.93 32.05
C LYS A 212 -12.62 11.55 31.67
N GLU A 213 -13.05 11.37 30.42
CA GLU A 213 -14.28 11.93 29.86
C GLU A 213 -15.54 11.23 30.37
N ALA A 214 -15.45 9.98 30.83
CA ALA A 214 -16.57 9.23 31.39
C ALA A 214 -17.25 9.95 32.57
N ARG A 215 -16.49 10.77 33.31
CA ARG A 215 -16.98 11.56 34.46
C ARG A 215 -17.73 12.83 34.06
N ILE A 216 -17.63 13.27 32.79
CA ILE A 216 -18.21 14.53 32.33
C ILE A 216 -19.58 14.25 31.69
N SER A 217 -20.61 14.98 32.14
CA SER A 217 -21.97 14.91 31.60
C SER A 217 -22.03 15.08 30.07
N ARG A 218 -23.05 14.48 29.44
CA ARG A 218 -23.07 14.18 28.02
C ARG A 218 -24.27 14.81 27.32
N PRO A 219 -24.09 15.49 26.19
CA PRO A 219 -25.20 15.83 25.32
C PRO A 219 -25.78 14.55 24.70
N LEU A 220 -27.11 14.41 24.73
CA LEU A 220 -27.79 13.28 24.08
C LEU A 220 -27.56 13.29 22.56
N PRO A 221 -27.51 12.11 21.91
CA PRO A 221 -27.29 11.99 20.46
C PRO A 221 -28.35 12.71 19.61
N ASP A 222 -29.55 12.89 20.15
CA ASP A 222 -30.70 13.43 19.45
C ASP A 222 -30.67 14.96 19.29
N ASN A 223 -29.66 15.64 19.84
CA ASN A 223 -29.52 17.09 19.73
C ASN A 223 -28.87 17.51 18.39
N PRO A 224 -29.64 18.00 17.39
CA PRO A 224 -29.11 18.29 16.05
C PRO A 224 -28.08 19.44 16.04
N ARG A 225 -28.13 20.35 17.01
CA ARG A 225 -27.14 21.44 17.16
C ARG A 225 -25.78 20.90 17.61
N ALA A 226 -25.78 20.01 18.59
CA ALA A 226 -24.55 19.37 19.07
C ALA A 226 -23.91 18.51 17.99
N THR A 227 -24.72 17.81 17.19
CA THR A 227 -24.20 16.99 16.09
C THR A 227 -23.57 17.82 14.97
N LYS A 228 -24.16 18.98 14.62
CA LYS A 228 -23.57 19.94 13.68
C LYS A 228 -22.26 20.50 14.19
N ALA A 229 -22.22 20.98 15.44
CA ALA A 229 -20.99 21.53 16.04
C ALA A 229 -19.85 20.50 16.11
N ALA A 230 -20.15 19.25 16.46
CA ALA A 230 -19.15 18.18 16.48
C ALA A 230 -18.60 17.85 15.07
N ARG A 231 -19.46 17.89 14.04
CA ARG A 231 -19.03 17.71 12.65
C ARG A 231 -18.16 18.86 12.17
N GLU A 232 -18.54 20.10 12.46
CA GLU A 232 -17.77 21.29 12.07
C GLU A 232 -16.40 21.33 12.73
N THR A 233 -16.32 21.00 14.02
CA THR A 233 -15.02 20.91 14.72
C THR A 233 -14.14 19.80 14.14
N LEU A 234 -14.72 18.64 13.83
CA LEU A 234 -14.00 17.55 13.16
C LEU A 234 -13.52 17.96 11.76
N ASP A 235 -14.36 18.61 10.96
CA ASP A 235 -14.03 19.06 9.61
C ASP A 235 -12.92 20.12 9.61
N LYS A 236 -12.90 21.02 10.60
CA LYS A 236 -11.80 21.98 10.80
C LYS A 236 -10.48 21.28 11.09
N ILE A 237 -10.47 20.36 12.06
CA ILE A 237 -9.28 19.59 12.44
C ILE A 237 -8.76 18.78 11.23
N LEU A 238 -9.65 18.12 10.49
CA LEU A 238 -9.26 17.36 9.30
C LEU A 238 -8.80 18.28 8.16
N GLY A 239 -9.39 19.47 8.02
CA GLY A 239 -8.95 20.48 7.05
C GLY A 239 -7.52 20.93 7.29
N GLU A 240 -7.18 21.27 8.53
CA GLU A 240 -5.83 21.65 8.93
C GLU A 240 -4.82 20.50 8.71
N ALA A 241 -5.21 19.27 9.04
CA ALA A 241 -4.36 18.10 8.81
C ALA A 241 -4.09 17.85 7.32
N ARG A 242 -5.10 18.00 6.46
CA ARG A 242 -4.91 17.90 4.99
C ARG A 242 -3.97 18.97 4.46
N GLN A 243 -4.07 20.20 4.96
CA GLN A 243 -3.17 21.29 4.55
C GLN A 243 -1.71 20.99 4.96
N LYS A 244 -1.50 20.50 6.19
CA LYS A 244 -0.17 20.08 6.66
C LYS A 244 0.41 18.94 5.84
N GLU A 245 -0.43 17.96 5.46
CA GLU A 245 0.00 16.87 4.61
C GLU A 245 0.32 17.29 3.19
N ALA A 246 -0.48 18.20 2.60
CA ALA A 246 -0.22 18.76 1.29
C ALA A 246 1.11 19.52 1.28
N ALA A 247 1.34 20.40 2.27
CA ALA A 247 2.61 21.11 2.43
C ALA A 247 3.80 20.13 2.56
N ARG A 248 3.64 19.06 3.35
CA ARG A 248 4.68 18.03 3.49
C ARG A 248 4.94 17.25 2.19
N GLN A 249 3.92 17.02 1.38
CA GLN A 249 4.06 16.36 0.07
C GLN A 249 4.75 17.29 -0.94
N GLU A 250 4.47 18.59 -0.89
CA GLU A 250 5.15 19.60 -1.71
C GLU A 250 6.63 19.75 -1.33
N GLU A 251 6.96 19.69 -0.04
CA GLU A 251 8.35 19.68 0.46
C GLU A 251 9.12 18.40 0.11
N ALA A 252 8.41 17.28 -0.09
CA ALA A 252 9.01 16.01 -0.47
C ALA A 252 9.44 16.05 -1.95
N GLN A 253 10.56 16.73 -2.22
CA GLN A 253 11.23 16.74 -3.51
C GLN A 253 11.43 15.28 -3.98
N PRO A 254 11.09 14.95 -5.25
CA PRO A 254 11.40 13.65 -5.79
C PRO A 254 12.92 13.51 -5.82
N LYS A 255 13.46 12.66 -4.94
CA LYS A 255 14.89 12.29 -5.02
C LYS A 255 15.13 11.73 -6.43
N PRO A 256 16.20 12.15 -7.12
CA PRO A 256 16.54 11.57 -8.41
C PRO A 256 16.62 10.05 -8.24
N PHE A 257 16.01 9.32 -9.18
CA PHE A 257 16.01 7.87 -9.17
C PHE A 257 17.46 7.38 -9.23
N GLN A 258 17.96 6.92 -8.08
CA GLN A 258 19.20 6.15 -8.01
C GLN A 258 18.80 4.69 -8.11
N ASP A 259 19.41 3.98 -9.05
CA ASP A 259 19.21 2.54 -9.17
C ASP A 259 19.60 1.88 -7.83
N PRO A 260 18.64 1.29 -7.09
CA PRO A 260 18.92 0.69 -5.80
C PRO A 260 19.88 -0.50 -5.90
N PHE A 261 20.00 -1.11 -7.09
CA PHE A 261 20.85 -2.28 -7.33
C PHE A 261 22.32 -1.90 -7.56
N MET A 262 22.58 -0.66 -7.96
CA MET A 262 23.94 -0.14 -8.22
C MET A 262 24.55 0.59 -7.01
N ALA A 263 23.82 0.68 -5.89
CA ALA A 263 24.38 1.21 -4.66
C ALA A 263 25.51 0.28 -4.14
N PRO A 264 26.69 0.81 -3.75
CA PRO A 264 27.83 -0.02 -3.35
C PRO A 264 27.51 -0.95 -2.16
N LEU A 265 26.68 -0.49 -1.22
CA LEU A 265 26.18 -1.29 -0.10
C LEU A 265 25.35 -2.49 -0.56
N TRP A 266 24.63 -2.35 -1.68
CA TRP A 266 23.82 -3.41 -2.23
C TRP A 266 24.68 -4.51 -2.84
N VAL A 267 25.70 -4.12 -3.60
CA VAL A 267 26.70 -5.05 -4.16
C VAL A 267 27.41 -5.81 -3.04
N GLU A 268 27.80 -5.14 -1.94
CA GLU A 268 28.40 -5.79 -0.77
C GLU A 268 27.49 -6.85 -0.14
N ARG A 269 26.19 -6.53 0.03
CA ARG A 269 25.20 -7.47 0.57
C ARG A 269 25.05 -8.71 -0.32
N VAL A 270 24.98 -8.54 -1.64
CA VAL A 270 24.88 -9.68 -2.56
C VAL A 270 26.14 -10.55 -2.50
N ARG A 271 27.33 -9.93 -2.43
CA ARG A 271 28.61 -10.67 -2.24
C ARG A 271 28.67 -11.42 -0.91
N GLU A 272 28.10 -10.89 0.16
CA GLU A 272 27.99 -11.62 1.43
C GLU A 272 27.04 -12.81 1.34
N LEU A 273 25.88 -12.64 0.68
CA LEU A 273 24.93 -13.72 0.46
C LEU A 273 25.54 -14.84 -0.39
N GLU A 274 26.27 -14.49 -1.44
CA GLU A 274 27.01 -15.44 -2.26
C GLU A 274 28.01 -16.24 -1.40
N ARG A 275 28.83 -15.56 -0.59
CA ARG A 275 29.77 -16.20 0.34
C ARG A 275 29.07 -17.16 1.31
N ARG A 276 27.92 -16.78 1.87
CA ARG A 276 27.13 -17.64 2.77
C ARG A 276 26.53 -18.85 2.07
N GLN A 277 26.13 -18.72 0.81
CA GLN A 277 25.61 -19.83 0.03
C GLN A 277 26.70 -20.83 -0.36
N MET A 278 27.88 -20.32 -0.74
CA MET A 278 29.04 -21.16 -1.05
C MET A 278 29.51 -21.95 0.17
N SER A 279 29.57 -21.32 1.35
CA SER A 279 29.90 -22.04 2.58
C SER A 279 28.85 -23.10 2.94
N ARG A 280 27.55 -22.80 2.84
CA ARG A 280 26.48 -23.80 3.06
C ARG A 280 26.55 -25.00 2.10
N GLY A 281 27.03 -24.80 0.86
CA GLY A 281 27.28 -25.87 -0.10
C GLY A 281 28.43 -26.79 0.33
N GLU A 282 29.48 -26.25 0.94
CA GLU A 282 30.60 -27.02 1.52
C GLU A 282 30.17 -27.77 2.79
N TYR A 283 29.37 -27.15 3.67
CA TYR A 283 28.86 -27.78 4.89
C TYR A 283 27.94 -29.00 4.63
N ARG A 284 27.29 -29.10 3.46
CA ARG A 284 26.53 -30.31 3.09
C ARG A 284 27.42 -31.50 2.74
N LYS A 285 28.70 -31.31 2.40
CA LYS A 285 29.64 -32.42 2.17
C LYS A 285 30.14 -33.06 3.48
N ASP A 286 30.17 -32.33 4.59
CA ASP A 286 30.81 -32.76 5.84
C ASP A 286 29.85 -33.26 6.95
N GLY A 287 28.56 -33.40 6.66
CA GLY A 287 27.63 -34.22 7.45
C GLY A 287 27.28 -33.74 8.88
N LYS A 288 27.78 -32.60 9.35
CA LYS A 288 27.45 -32.06 10.70
C LYS A 288 26.58 -30.81 10.60
N ARG A 289 25.31 -30.90 11.01
CA ARG A 289 24.45 -29.75 11.28
C ARG A 289 24.77 -29.21 12.69
N PRO A 290 25.23 -27.96 12.86
CA PRO A 290 25.10 -27.29 14.16
C PRO A 290 23.63 -26.91 14.37
N ALA A 291 23.19 -26.86 15.62
CA ALA A 291 21.89 -26.36 16.00
C ALA A 291 21.78 -24.90 15.53
N GLU A 292 20.99 -24.64 14.47
CA GLU A 292 20.71 -23.29 14.02
C GLU A 292 19.68 -22.67 14.99
N ASP A 293 20.16 -21.81 15.89
CA ASP A 293 19.30 -20.91 16.66
C ASP A 293 18.52 -20.03 15.69
N PHE A 294 17.20 -20.20 15.71
CA PHE A 294 16.22 -19.52 14.87
C PHE A 294 16.26 -17.98 15.04
N GLU A 295 16.88 -17.49 16.11
CA GLU A 295 17.10 -16.06 16.39
C GLU A 295 18.07 -15.39 15.40
N SER A 296 18.93 -16.15 14.72
CA SER A 296 19.89 -15.61 13.73
C SER A 296 19.33 -15.40 12.32
N LYS A 297 18.11 -15.91 12.02
CA LYS A 297 17.50 -15.83 10.68
C LYS A 297 16.92 -14.47 10.34
N PHE A 298 16.79 -13.57 11.31
CA PHE A 298 16.33 -12.21 11.08
C PHE A 298 17.18 -11.22 11.89
N PRO A 299 18.34 -10.76 11.37
CA PRO A 299 19.03 -9.65 11.99
C PRO A 299 18.24 -8.37 11.65
N LEU A 300 17.27 -8.06 12.51
CA LEU A 300 16.81 -6.68 12.72
C LEU A 300 17.99 -5.72 12.96
N ASP A 301 19.17 -6.26 13.29
CA ASP A 301 20.43 -5.57 13.53
C ASP A 301 21.30 -5.30 12.30
N ALA A 302 21.04 -5.83 11.10
CA ALA A 302 21.90 -5.52 9.95
C ALA A 302 21.91 -4.01 9.61
N PHE A 303 20.82 -3.31 9.89
CA PHE A 303 20.74 -1.84 9.80
C PHE A 303 21.21 -1.11 11.07
N ALA A 304 21.17 -1.75 12.24
CA ALA A 304 21.72 -1.18 13.48
C ALA A 304 23.26 -1.22 13.50
N ALA A 305 23.86 -2.28 12.96
CA ALA A 305 25.31 -2.45 12.82
C ALA A 305 25.92 -1.41 11.86
N LEU A 306 25.22 -1.05 10.78
CA LEU A 306 25.57 0.06 9.88
C LEU A 306 25.57 1.43 10.57
N LYS A 307 24.88 1.57 11.71
CA LYS A 307 24.83 2.80 12.53
C LYS A 307 25.98 2.87 13.54
N ALA A 308 26.51 1.74 13.99
CA ALA A 308 27.64 1.68 14.91
C ALA A 308 28.99 1.96 14.21
N ALA A 309 29.11 1.63 12.92
CA ALA A 309 30.32 1.86 12.12
C ALA A 309 30.50 3.31 11.61
N ARG A 310 29.58 4.23 11.97
CA ARG A 310 29.57 5.63 11.52
C ARG A 310 29.75 6.65 12.65
N LYS A 311 30.17 6.20 13.83
CA LYS A 311 30.76 7.03 14.90
C LYS A 311 32.25 6.78 14.97
#